data_AF-T1BQU1-F1
#
_entry.id   AF-T1BQU1-F1
#
_cell.length_a   1.000
_cell.length_b   1.000
_cell.length_c   1.000
_cell.angle_alpha   90.00
_cell.angle_beta   90.00
_cell.angle_gamma   90.00
#
_symmetry.space_group_name_H-M   'P 1'
#
loop_
_entity.id
_entity.type
_entity.pdbx_description
1 polymer ?
#
loop_
_entity_poly.entity_id
_entity_poly.type
_entity_poly.pdbx_seq_one_letter_code
_entity_poly.pdbx_strand_id
1 'polypeptide(L)'
;MDDEDVPEAARKEIAAGLEEVRGRVNDLLEQYRKGELEQMPGRSLAETLEVMVRRELSKARDQAGEIAGRYLGMENPAVILAKSGARGSMLNLTQMAGAVGQQSVRGERLLRGYYN
;
A
#
# COMPACT_ATOMS: atom_id res chain seq x y z
N MET A 1 -1.48 -28.81 8.79
CA MET A 1 -0.87 -27.46 8.75
C MET A 1 -0.61 -27.14 7.29
N ASP A 2 -1.65 -26.77 6.55
CA ASP A 2 -1.59 -26.31 5.14
C ASP A 2 -2.70 -25.26 4.86
N ASP A 3 -3.31 -24.68 5.91
CA ASP A 3 -4.43 -23.74 5.80
C ASP A 3 -4.00 -22.28 5.54
N GLU A 4 -2.70 -22.02 5.42
CA GLU A 4 -2.14 -20.65 5.38
C GLU A 4 -1.55 -20.24 4.03
N ASP A 5 -1.51 -21.13 3.04
CA ASP A 5 -0.91 -20.82 1.75
C ASP A 5 -1.94 -20.32 0.73
N VAL A 6 -1.95 -19.00 0.50
CA VAL A 6 -2.66 -18.37 -0.62
C VAL A 6 -2.23 -19.03 -1.93
N PRO A 7 -3.15 -19.55 -2.78
CA PRO A 7 -2.76 -20.25 -4.01
C PRO A 7 -1.85 -19.40 -4.90
N GLU A 8 -0.95 -20.03 -5.65
CA GLU A 8 0.01 -19.31 -6.50
C GLU A 8 -0.69 -18.39 -7.51
N ALA A 9 -1.86 -18.79 -8.03
CA ALA A 9 -2.70 -17.96 -8.88
C ALA A 9 -3.13 -16.66 -8.17
N ALA A 10 -3.59 -16.75 -6.92
CA ALA A 10 -3.96 -15.59 -6.11
C ALA A 10 -2.75 -14.70 -5.81
N ARG A 11 -1.57 -15.27 -5.53
CA ARG A 11 -0.33 -14.50 -5.33
C ARG A 11 0.07 -13.71 -6.57
N LYS A 12 -0.02 -14.31 -7.76
CA LYS A 12 0.28 -13.63 -9.04
C LYS A 12 -0.71 -12.50 -9.32
N GLU A 13 -2.00 -12.72 -9.08
CA GLU A 13 -3.02 -11.70 -9.28
C GLU A 13 -2.86 -10.51 -8.31
N ILE A 14 -2.56 -10.79 -7.04
CA ILE A 14 -2.23 -9.77 -6.04
C ILE A 14 -0.98 -9.00 -6.46
N ALA A 15 0.09 -9.69 -6.86
CA ALA A 15 1.33 -9.06 -7.32
C ALA A 15 1.11 -8.09 -8.51
N ALA A 16 0.29 -8.49 -9.49
CA ALA A 16 -0.03 -7.64 -10.62
C ALA A 16 -0.78 -6.35 -10.21
N GLY A 17 -1.77 -6.45 -9.32
CA GLY A 17 -2.50 -5.28 -8.82
C GLY A 17 -1.62 -4.31 -8.03
N LEU A 18 -0.65 -4.83 -7.28
CA LEU A 18 0.30 -4.00 -6.54
C LEU A 18 1.26 -3.24 -7.43
N GLU A 19 1.68 -3.85 -8.54
CA GLU A 19 2.53 -3.18 -9.52
C GLU A 19 1.82 -1.97 -10.14
N GLU A 20 0.54 -2.11 -10.47
CA GLU A 20 -0.29 -1.02 -10.96
C GLU A 20 -0.41 0.11 -9.93
N VAL A 21 -0.62 -0.23 -8.66
CA VAL A 21 -0.69 0.75 -7.57
C VAL A 21 0.64 1.45 -7.35
N ARG A 22 1.76 0.71 -7.43
CA ARG A 22 3.11 1.28 -7.34
C ARG A 22 3.35 2.30 -8.45
N GLY A 23 2.95 2.00 -9.68
CA GLY A 23 2.97 2.95 -10.79
C GLY A 23 2.20 4.24 -10.47
N ARG A 24 0.95 4.12 -10.02
CA ARG A 24 0.12 5.27 -9.63
C ARG A 24 0.74 6.12 -8.52
N VAL A 25 1.32 5.48 -7.49
CA VAL A 25 1.99 6.18 -6.40
C VAL A 25 3.21 6.95 -6.90
N ASN A 26 4.00 6.35 -7.81
CA ASN A 26 5.13 7.03 -8.43
C ASN A 26 4.69 8.23 -9.26
N ASP A 27 3.61 8.11 -10.03
CA ASP A 27 3.06 9.22 -10.81
C ASP A 27 2.63 10.39 -9.92
N LEU A 28 1.99 10.11 -8.78
CA LEU A 28 1.62 11.13 -7.79
C LEU A 28 2.85 11.82 -7.19
N LEU A 29 3.90 11.05 -6.91
CA LEU A 29 5.17 11.59 -6.40
C LEU A 29 5.87 12.47 -7.45
N GLU A 30 5.83 12.09 -8.73
CA GLU A 30 6.37 12.89 -9.81
C GLU A 30 5.60 14.20 -9.99
N GLN A 31 4.27 14.14 -10.02
CA GLN A 31 3.41 15.33 -10.10
C GLN A 31 3.70 16.29 -8.93
N TYR A 32 3.85 15.75 -7.72
CA TYR A 32 4.23 16.55 -6.56
C TYR A 32 5.60 17.22 -6.73
N ARG A 33 6.60 16.49 -7.21
CA ARG A 33 7.97 17.02 -7.45
C ARG A 33 8.01 18.08 -8.55
N LYS A 34 7.17 17.93 -9.58
CA LYS A 34 7.04 18.90 -10.68
C LYS A 34 6.17 20.10 -10.31
N GLY A 35 5.49 20.08 -9.16
CA GLY A 35 4.52 21.10 -8.77
C GLY A 35 3.20 21.04 -9.55
N GLU A 36 2.93 19.92 -10.22
CA GLU A 36 1.76 19.66 -11.05
C GLU A 36 0.62 18.98 -10.27
N LEU A 37 0.88 18.57 -9.02
CA LEU A 37 -0.13 17.92 -8.19
C LEU A 37 -1.25 18.92 -7.84
N GLU A 38 -2.49 18.55 -8.15
CA GLU A 38 -3.65 19.35 -7.78
C GLU A 38 -3.87 19.33 -6.27
N GLN A 39 -3.93 20.51 -5.66
CA GLN A 39 -4.14 20.67 -4.22
C GLN A 39 -5.60 20.45 -3.84
N MET A 40 -5.85 19.63 -2.82
CA MET A 40 -7.19 19.49 -2.26
C MET A 40 -7.61 20.74 -1.47
N PRO A 41 -8.88 21.16 -1.53
CA PRO A 41 -9.37 22.30 -0.75
C PRO A 41 -9.08 22.16 0.74
N GLY A 42 -8.50 23.21 1.34
CA GLY A 42 -8.20 23.26 2.78
C GLY A 42 -7.03 22.37 3.23
N ARG A 43 -6.21 21.85 2.32
CA ARG A 43 -5.02 21.03 2.62
C ARG A 43 -3.80 21.57 1.91
N SER A 44 -2.61 21.41 2.46
CA SER A 44 -1.35 21.62 1.75
C SER A 44 -1.14 20.59 0.63
N LEU A 45 -0.21 20.87 -0.30
CA LEU A 45 0.18 19.90 -1.33
C LEU A 45 0.75 18.60 -0.72
N ALA A 46 1.49 18.69 0.38
CA ALA A 46 2.04 17.53 1.06
C ALA A 46 0.96 16.65 1.69
N GLU A 47 -0.03 17.27 2.36
CA GLU A 47 -1.20 16.56 2.90
C GLU A 47 -2.07 15.97 1.78
N THR A 48 -2.18 16.67 0.65
CA THR A 48 -2.90 16.18 -0.53
C THR A 48 -2.23 14.92 -1.07
N LEU A 49 -0.91 14.96 -1.27
CA LEU A 49 -0.13 13.79 -1.69
C LEU A 49 -0.35 12.60 -0.74
N GLU A 50 -0.24 12.83 0.56
CA GLU A 50 -0.40 11.77 1.57
C GLU A 50 -1.81 11.14 1.50
N VAL A 51 -2.85 11.95 1.35
CA VAL A 51 -4.23 11.46 1.22
C VAL A 51 -4.39 10.63 -0.05
N MET A 52 -3.84 11.09 -1.18
CA MET A 52 -3.95 10.38 -2.45
C MET A 52 -3.19 9.05 -2.42
N VAL A 53 -1.95 9.04 -1.90
CA VAL A 53 -1.15 7.83 -1.74
C VAL A 53 -1.86 6.83 -0.81
N ARG A 54 -2.35 7.28 0.35
CA ARG A 54 -3.09 6.43 1.29
C ARG A 54 -4.35 5.83 0.65
N ARG A 55 -5.04 6.58 -0.21
CA ARG A 55 -6.20 6.10 -0.94
C ARG A 55 -5.83 4.98 -1.90
N GLU A 56 -4.77 5.16 -2.69
CA GLU A 56 -4.34 4.12 -3.65
C GLU A 56 -3.85 2.86 -2.94
N LEU A 57 -3.10 2.99 -1.84
CA LEU A 57 -2.67 1.85 -1.02
C LEU A 57 -3.85 1.13 -0.34
N SER A 58 -4.88 1.88 0.08
CA SER A 58 -6.08 1.27 0.67
C SER A 58 -6.85 0.46 -0.36
N LYS A 59 -7.00 0.96 -1.59
CA LYS A 59 -7.60 0.19 -2.69
C LYS A 59 -6.83 -1.10 -2.96
N ALA A 60 -5.50 -1.03 -2.97
CA ALA A 60 -4.64 -2.19 -3.18
C ALA A 60 -4.87 -3.29 -2.14
N ARG A 61 -4.97 -2.90 -0.86
CA ARG A 61 -5.29 -3.81 0.24
C ARG A 61 -6.66 -4.44 0.04
N ASP A 62 -7.67 -3.63 -0.26
CA ASP A 62 -9.03 -4.11 -0.40
C ASP A 62 -9.15 -5.09 -1.59
N GLN A 63 -8.49 -4.79 -2.72
CA GLN A 63 -8.38 -5.69 -3.87
C GLN A 63 -7.66 -7.00 -3.51
N ALA A 64 -6.56 -6.93 -2.76
CA ALA A 64 -5.84 -8.13 -2.32
C ALA A 64 -6.71 -9.01 -1.41
N GLY A 65 -7.50 -8.39 -0.52
CA GLY A 65 -8.47 -9.09 0.34
C GLY A 65 -9.61 -9.74 -0.45
N GLU A 66 -10.13 -9.08 -1.50
CA GLU A 66 -11.13 -9.65 -2.40
C GLU A 66 -10.56 -10.85 -3.19
N ILE A 67 -9.35 -10.73 -3.73
CA ILE A 67 -8.68 -11.84 -4.42
C ILE A 67 -8.49 -13.00 -3.45
N ALA A 68 -7.86 -12.77 -2.29
CA ALA A 68 -7.65 -13.82 -1.29
C ALA A 68 -8.98 -14.47 -0.84
N GLY A 69 -10.04 -13.68 -0.64
CA GLY A 69 -11.37 -14.18 -0.27
C GLY A 69 -12.00 -15.10 -1.31
N ARG A 70 -11.81 -14.82 -2.61
CA ARG A 70 -12.28 -15.72 -3.68
C ARG A 70 -11.57 -17.07 -3.70
N TYR A 71 -10.27 -17.10 -3.37
CA TYR A 71 -9.47 -18.33 -3.44
C TYR A 71 -9.45 -19.14 -2.14
N LEU A 72 -9.57 -18.51 -0.97
CA LEU A 72 -9.48 -19.16 0.34
C LEU A 72 -10.81 -19.25 1.09
N GLY A 73 -11.87 -18.61 0.60
CA GLY A 73 -13.14 -18.46 1.31
C GLY A 73 -13.14 -17.27 2.27
N MET A 74 -14.28 -16.60 2.38
CA MET A 74 -14.42 -15.33 3.11
C MET A 74 -14.34 -15.47 4.64
N GLU A 75 -14.51 -16.69 5.15
CA GLU A 75 -14.42 -17.02 6.58
C GLU A 75 -12.99 -17.40 7.01
N ASN A 76 -12.04 -17.47 6.06
CA ASN A 76 -10.67 -17.82 6.36
C ASN A 76 -10.01 -16.70 7.22
N PRO A 77 -9.42 -17.05 8.38
CA PRO A 77 -8.74 -16.09 9.24
C PRO A 77 -7.69 -15.22 8.52
N ALA A 78 -6.98 -15.77 7.53
CA ALA A 78 -6.01 -15.02 6.72
C ALA A 78 -6.67 -13.92 5.87
N VAL A 79 -7.87 -14.18 5.33
CA VAL A 79 -8.66 -13.21 4.57
C VAL A 79 -9.20 -12.12 5.49
N ILE A 80 -9.67 -12.50 6.69
CA ILE A 80 -10.13 -11.56 7.72
C ILE A 80 -8.97 -10.67 8.20
N LEU A 81 -7.77 -11.22 8.39
CA LEU A 81 -6.56 -10.48 8.75
C LEU A 81 -6.12 -9.52 7.64
N ALA A 82 -6.21 -9.93 6.37
CA ALA A 82 -5.93 -9.07 5.22
C ALA A 82 -6.90 -7.88 5.13
N LYS A 83 -8.20 -8.11 5.37
CA LYS A 83 -9.22 -7.05 5.37
C LYS A 83 -9.15 -6.15 6.61
N SER A 84 -8.84 -6.68 7.78
CA SER A 84 -8.81 -5.94 9.05
C SER A 84 -7.54 -5.11 9.27
N GLY A 85 -6.51 -5.28 8.45
CA GLY A 85 -5.24 -4.56 8.60
C GLY A 85 -4.37 -5.08 9.76
N ALA A 86 -4.72 -6.22 10.36
CA ALA A 86 -3.99 -6.85 11.46
C ALA A 86 -2.76 -7.61 10.93
N ARG A 87 -1.65 -6.88 10.75
CA ARG A 87 -0.21 -7.23 10.86
C ARG A 87 0.37 -8.60 10.43
N GLY A 88 -0.37 -9.58 9.92
CA GLY A 88 0.12 -10.95 9.68
C GLY A 88 0.55 -11.30 8.24
N SER A 89 -0.04 -10.68 7.22
CA SER A 89 0.17 -11.10 5.80
C SER A 89 0.48 -9.95 4.82
N MET A 90 0.39 -8.68 5.24
CA MET A 90 0.98 -7.56 4.49
C MET A 90 2.53 -7.61 4.47
N LEU A 91 3.14 -8.45 5.31
CA LEU A 91 4.58 -8.45 5.61
C LEU A 91 5.46 -8.78 4.39
N ASN A 92 5.00 -9.65 3.49
CA ASN A 92 5.79 -10.10 2.33
C ASN A 92 5.63 -9.18 1.10
N LEU A 93 4.60 -8.35 1.12
CA LEU A 93 4.22 -7.44 0.04
C LEU A 93 5.10 -6.18 0.05
N THR A 94 5.48 -5.73 1.24
CA THR A 94 6.53 -4.71 1.47
C THR A 94 7.93 -5.25 1.16
N GLN A 95 8.17 -6.56 1.25
CA GLN A 95 9.48 -7.16 0.96
C GLN A 95 9.77 -7.33 -0.54
N MET A 96 8.74 -7.45 -1.40
CA MET A 96 8.91 -7.50 -2.86
C MET A 96 8.80 -6.14 -3.56
N ALA A 97 8.43 -5.07 -2.86
CA ALA A 97 8.49 -3.70 -3.35
C ALA A 97 9.92 -3.11 -3.35
N GLY A 98 10.95 -3.97 -3.26
CA GLY A 98 12.35 -3.71 -3.65
C GLY A 98 12.84 -2.29 -3.45
N ALA A 99 13.39 -2.03 -2.26
CA ALA A 99 14.00 -0.77 -1.81
C ALA A 99 13.04 0.30 -1.27
N VAL A 100 13.07 0.42 0.06
CA VAL A 100 12.65 1.59 0.84
C VAL A 100 11.14 1.80 0.89
N GLY A 101 10.46 0.87 1.58
CA GLY A 101 9.25 1.24 2.32
C GLY A 101 9.58 2.42 3.24
N GLN A 102 8.88 3.53 3.03
CA GLN A 102 8.95 4.75 3.83
C GLN A 102 8.91 4.40 5.33
N GLN A 103 10.06 4.54 6.01
CA GLN A 103 10.15 4.39 7.46
C GLN A 103 9.60 5.65 8.12
N SER A 104 8.35 5.59 8.57
CA SER A 104 7.81 6.59 9.50
C SER A 104 8.16 6.18 10.92
N VAL A 105 9.04 6.93 11.59
CA VAL A 105 9.22 6.83 13.05
C VAL A 105 8.27 7.85 13.68
N ARG A 106 7.22 7.36 14.36
CA ARG A 106 6.27 8.12 15.21
C ARG A 106 5.38 9.15 14.50
N GLY A 107 4.73 8.78 13.39
CA GLY A 107 3.57 9.54 12.87
C GLY A 107 3.89 10.82 12.09
N GLU A 108 5.16 11.18 11.93
CA GLU A 108 5.64 12.24 11.05
C GLU A 108 6.80 11.71 10.18
N ARG A 109 7.00 12.27 8.98
CA ARG A 109 8.21 12.03 8.17
C ARG A 109 9.39 12.78 8.81
N LEU A 110 10.54 12.12 8.94
CA LEU A 110 11.78 12.66 9.50
C LEU A 110 12.11 14.07 8.98
N LEU A 111 11.99 15.06 9.87
CA LEU A 111 12.43 16.45 9.69
C LEU A 111 13.70 16.66 10.54
N ARG A 112 14.84 16.14 10.08
CA ARG A 112 16.17 16.53 10.59
C ARG A 112 17.22 16.42 9.48
N GLY A 113 17.55 17.55 8.89
CA GLY A 113 18.82 17.77 8.19
C GLY A 113 19.75 18.62 9.06
N TYR A 114 21.06 18.43 8.93
CA TYR A 114 22.05 19.36 9.45
C TYR A 114 22.14 20.57 8.51
N TYR A 115 22.21 21.77 9.11
CA TYR A 115 22.62 22.98 8.40
C TYR A 115 24.10 22.89 8.05
N ASN A 116 24.42 23.10 6.78
CA ASN A 116 25.60 23.85 6.35
C ASN A 116 25.18 24.72 5.17
#